data_AF-A0A927K3J9-F1
#
_entry.id   AF-A0A927K3J9-F1
#
_cell.length_a   1.000
_cell.length_b   1.000
_cell.length_c   1.000
_cell.angle_alpha   90.00
_cell.angle_beta   90.00
_cell.angle_gamma   90.00
#
_symmetry.space_group_name_H-M   'P 1'
#
loop_
_entity.id
_entity.type
_entity.pdbx_description
1 polymer ?
#
loop_
_entity_poly.entity_id
_entity_poly.type
_entity_poly.pdbx_seq_one_letter_code
_entity_poly.pdbx_strand_id
1 'polypeptide(L)'
;MATTMVTTHLLKWLVGRPRPQVQAEFAELSNGSFPSGHASYIAALGGVLVVVTVMLVRKAGVRRAVAVLLGLLAVVVCADRLLLGRHYPSDIAGGLLLGVGLVLLGMVVLSPLPRGHAETAAPLVESVPVASRDLHVVLNPIKVEDVGQFRSIVSAMAAESGWSEPVWHYTSVEDPGTGQAAAAAVAGADLVMVCGGDGTVREVCAELASTGIPVGIVPAGTGNLLARNLGIPLYLRSAVDVTLNGQDRAIDMVRVSGDGLADTHFMVMAGLGFDAAIMEGVNEGIKEKVGWLAYVLSALKSLMFPAVGIEVSVDDEPFTRHRARTVVVGNVGYLQAGMPLLPDATIDDGLLDVVLIHPKRFLSWLPIVWRVLAKRSRTDSTLDRMTGRKVVIRASTDTPRQLDGDSIGPGRELSMECIHGRLLVRVPR
;
A
#
# COMPACT_ATOMS: atom_id res chain seq x y z
N MET A 1 4.70 24.52 2.63
CA MET A 1 4.73 25.78 3.42
C MET A 1 6.03 26.56 3.23
N ALA A 2 7.21 26.01 3.54
CA ALA A 2 8.49 26.69 3.32
C ALA A 2 8.71 27.10 1.85
N THR A 3 8.42 26.21 0.90
CA THR A 3 8.50 26.49 -0.55
C THR A 3 7.60 27.65 -0.95
N THR A 4 6.33 27.64 -0.53
CA THR A 4 5.36 28.72 -0.79
C THR A 4 5.85 30.07 -0.26
N MET A 5 6.45 30.11 0.93
CA MET A 5 7.02 31.32 1.51
C MET A 5 8.16 31.87 0.65
N VAL A 6 9.15 31.02 0.33
CA VAL A 6 10.32 31.42 -0.46
C VAL A 6 9.90 31.91 -1.85
N THR A 7 9.04 31.18 -2.56
CA THR A 7 8.57 31.58 -3.90
C THR A 7 7.75 32.88 -3.86
N THR A 8 6.93 33.08 -2.83
CA THR A 8 6.16 34.32 -2.65
C THR A 8 7.08 35.52 -2.42
N HIS A 9 8.10 35.39 -1.57
CA HIS A 9 9.04 36.48 -1.31
C HIS A 9 9.92 36.80 -2.53
N LEU A 10 10.36 35.78 -3.28
CA LEU A 10 11.10 35.98 -4.53
C LEU A 10 10.26 36.72 -5.57
N LEU A 11 8.99 36.32 -5.78
CA LEU A 11 8.10 36.99 -6.73
C LEU A 11 7.80 38.44 -6.32
N LYS A 12 7.67 38.71 -5.02
CA LYS A 12 7.50 40.09 -4.52
C LYS A 12 8.69 40.98 -4.82
N TRP A 13 9.89 40.45 -4.65
CA TRP A 13 11.13 41.17 -4.97
C TRP A 13 11.27 41.40 -6.47
N LEU A 14 10.98 40.39 -7.30
CA LEU A 14 11.08 40.48 -8.76
C LEU A 14 10.05 41.45 -9.38
N VAL A 15 8.81 41.43 -8.89
CA VAL A 15 7.72 42.22 -9.50
C VAL A 15 7.65 43.64 -8.95
N GLY A 16 8.04 43.86 -7.68
CA GLY A 16 8.17 45.21 -7.11
C GLY A 16 6.89 46.07 -7.11
N ARG A 17 5.71 45.45 -7.29
CA ARG A 17 4.45 46.19 -7.48
C ARG A 17 4.07 46.98 -6.22
N PRO A 18 3.73 48.27 -6.33
CA PRO A 18 3.28 49.08 -5.18
C PRO A 18 1.91 48.62 -4.67
N ARG A 19 1.59 48.94 -3.42
CA ARG A 19 0.29 48.65 -2.79
C ARG A 19 -0.78 49.66 -3.22
N PRO A 20 -2.09 49.34 -3.09
CA PRO A 20 -3.16 50.30 -3.35
C PRO A 20 -3.06 51.55 -2.45
N GLN A 21 -3.43 52.71 -2.99
CA GLN A 21 -3.16 54.05 -2.41
C GLN A 21 -3.91 54.35 -1.10
N VAL A 22 -4.90 53.54 -0.71
CA VAL A 22 -5.67 53.71 0.55
C VAL A 22 -4.78 53.63 1.80
N GLN A 23 -3.55 53.09 1.68
CA GLN A 23 -2.57 53.00 2.77
C GLN A 23 -1.37 53.95 2.64
N ALA A 24 -1.31 54.85 1.65
CA ALA A 24 -0.18 55.77 1.53
C ALA A 24 0.00 56.69 2.76
N GLU A 25 -1.04 56.84 3.59
CA GLU A 25 -1.00 57.65 4.81
C GLU A 25 -0.65 56.88 6.10
N PHE A 26 -0.67 55.53 6.09
CA PHE A 26 -0.45 54.75 7.31
C PHE A 26 0.53 53.59 7.07
N ALA A 27 1.80 53.90 7.32
CA ALA A 27 2.97 53.01 7.35
C ALA A 27 3.54 52.57 5.98
N GLU A 28 4.79 52.97 5.74
CA GLU A 28 5.67 52.44 4.69
C GLU A 28 5.91 50.93 4.89
N LEU A 29 5.01 50.10 4.37
CA LEU A 29 5.25 48.66 4.25
C LEU A 29 6.17 48.42 3.05
N SER A 30 7.46 48.24 3.31
CA SER A 30 8.56 48.05 2.32
C SER A 30 8.48 46.81 1.42
N ASN A 31 7.37 46.06 1.45
CA ASN A 31 7.19 44.79 0.72
C ASN A 31 6.13 44.90 -0.38
N GLY A 32 6.49 44.44 -1.58
CA GLY A 32 5.63 44.43 -2.78
C GLY A 32 4.27 43.76 -2.59
N SER A 33 3.29 44.21 -3.40
CA SER A 33 1.89 43.78 -3.34
C SER A 33 1.63 42.45 -4.04
N PHE A 34 2.36 42.12 -5.11
CA PHE A 34 2.17 40.90 -5.89
C PHE A 34 3.22 39.82 -5.59
N PRO A 35 2.83 38.55 -5.43
CA PRO A 35 1.48 38.04 -5.18
C PRO A 35 1.05 38.27 -3.73
N SER A 36 -0.25 38.15 -3.45
CA SER A 36 -0.74 38.22 -2.07
C SER A 36 -0.29 36.99 -1.28
N GLY A 37 0.59 37.22 -0.30
CA GLY A 37 1.11 36.15 0.57
C GLY A 37 0.00 35.41 1.31
N HIS A 38 -1.00 36.14 1.83
CA HIS A 38 -2.13 35.55 2.54
C HIS A 38 -2.96 34.63 1.63
N ALA A 39 -3.18 35.04 0.37
CA ALA A 39 -3.88 34.22 -0.62
C ALA A 39 -3.06 32.97 -1.00
N SER A 40 -1.74 33.10 -1.19
CA SER A 40 -0.89 31.93 -1.48
C SER A 40 -0.76 30.96 -0.32
N TYR A 41 -0.72 31.45 0.93
CA TYR A 41 -0.66 30.59 2.11
C TYR A 41 -1.97 29.84 2.33
N ILE A 42 -3.13 30.51 2.24
CA ILE A 42 -4.41 29.83 2.47
C ILE A 42 -4.71 28.83 1.37
N ALA A 43 -4.34 29.12 0.11
CA ALA A 43 -4.46 28.17 -0.99
C ALA A 43 -3.54 26.95 -0.83
N ALA A 44 -2.28 27.17 -0.44
CA ALA A 44 -1.34 26.06 -0.24
C ALA A 44 -1.70 25.18 0.97
N LEU A 45 -2.00 25.79 2.13
CA LEU A 45 -2.39 25.06 3.33
C LEU A 45 -3.74 24.35 3.15
N GLY A 46 -4.74 25.07 2.62
CA GLY A 46 -6.05 24.51 2.32
C GLY A 46 -5.95 23.34 1.33
N GLY A 47 -5.17 23.50 0.26
CA GLY A 47 -4.92 22.43 -0.70
C GLY A 47 -4.28 21.19 -0.07
N VAL A 48 -3.23 21.35 0.75
CA VAL A 48 -2.61 20.22 1.46
C VAL A 48 -3.60 19.55 2.41
N LEU A 49 -4.38 20.32 3.18
CA LEU A 49 -5.36 19.76 4.10
C LEU A 49 -6.49 19.02 3.38
N VAL A 50 -6.93 19.51 2.21
CA VAL A 50 -7.87 18.78 1.35
C VAL A 50 -7.26 17.47 0.87
N VAL A 51 -6.03 17.47 0.37
CA VAL A 51 -5.34 16.25 -0.08
C VAL A 51 -5.20 15.25 1.07
N VAL A 52 -4.71 15.68 2.23
CA VAL A 52 -4.58 14.84 3.43
C VAL A 52 -5.94 14.29 3.88
N THR A 53 -6.99 15.12 3.85
CA THR A 53 -8.35 14.68 4.20
C THR A 53 -8.87 13.64 3.22
N VAL A 54 -8.63 13.83 1.91
CA VAL A 54 -9.01 12.85 0.89
C VAL A 54 -8.26 11.52 1.09
N MET A 55 -6.99 11.58 1.50
CA MET A 55 -6.18 10.40 1.77
C MET A 55 -6.57 9.67 3.06
N LEU A 56 -6.91 10.39 4.13
CA LEU A 56 -7.11 9.81 5.46
C LEU A 56 -8.57 9.55 5.82
N VAL A 57 -9.53 10.27 5.24
CA VAL A 57 -10.95 10.21 5.63
C VAL A 57 -11.77 9.41 4.62
N ARG A 58 -12.32 8.27 5.08
CA ARG A 58 -13.16 7.38 4.26
C ARG A 58 -14.56 7.93 3.95
N LYS A 59 -15.17 8.68 4.89
CA LYS A 59 -16.54 9.20 4.75
C LYS A 59 -16.61 10.37 3.76
N ALA A 60 -17.30 10.18 2.62
CA ALA A 60 -17.43 11.19 1.57
C ALA A 60 -18.12 12.49 2.02
N GLY A 61 -19.02 12.44 3.01
CA GLY A 61 -19.66 13.63 3.57
C GLY A 61 -18.66 14.53 4.31
N VAL A 62 -17.74 13.94 5.08
CA VAL A 62 -16.72 14.68 5.84
C VAL A 62 -15.70 15.33 4.89
N ARG A 63 -15.26 14.61 3.85
CA ARG A 63 -14.37 15.19 2.82
C ARG A 63 -14.97 16.44 2.18
N ARG A 64 -16.26 16.36 1.81
CA ARG A 64 -17.00 17.48 1.24
C ARG A 64 -17.11 18.64 2.23
N ALA A 65 -17.47 18.36 3.48
CA ALA A 65 -17.58 19.39 4.51
C ALA A 65 -16.25 20.12 4.76
N VAL A 66 -15.13 19.40 4.85
CA VAL A 66 -13.79 19.98 5.03
C VAL A 66 -13.38 20.82 3.82
N ALA A 67 -13.60 20.32 2.60
CA ALA A 67 -13.29 21.08 1.38
C ALA A 67 -14.10 22.38 1.29
N VAL A 68 -15.40 22.32 1.61
CA VAL A 68 -16.27 23.51 1.66
C VAL A 68 -15.79 24.50 2.73
N LEU A 69 -15.48 24.02 3.94
CA LEU A 69 -15.01 24.88 5.03
C LEU A 69 -13.71 25.60 4.68
N LEU A 70 -12.73 24.89 4.11
CA LEU A 70 -11.45 25.46 3.70
C LEU A 70 -11.62 26.42 2.52
N GLY A 71 -12.53 26.13 1.59
CA GLY A 71 -12.89 27.04 0.50
C GLY A 71 -13.51 28.34 1.02
N LEU A 72 -14.46 28.25 1.96
CA LEU A 72 -15.07 29.42 2.61
C LEU A 72 -14.02 30.26 3.36
N LEU A 73 -13.11 29.61 4.08
CA LEU A 73 -12.02 30.30 4.77
C LEU A 73 -11.10 31.03 3.79
N ALA A 74 -10.77 30.43 2.64
CA ALA A 74 -9.99 31.09 1.59
C ALA A 74 -10.72 32.31 1.03
N VAL A 75 -12.03 32.22 0.81
CA VAL A 75 -12.86 33.35 0.37
C VAL A 75 -12.84 34.49 1.40
N VAL A 76 -13.03 34.19 2.69
CA VAL A 76 -12.99 35.20 3.76
C VAL A 76 -11.63 35.90 3.83
N VAL A 77 -10.54 35.14 3.77
CA VAL A 77 -9.17 35.70 3.77
C VAL A 77 -8.94 36.59 2.56
N CYS A 78 -9.41 36.19 1.37
CA CYS A 78 -9.28 36.99 0.15
C CYS A 78 -10.15 38.26 0.20
N ALA A 79 -11.39 38.15 0.68
CA ALA A 79 -12.31 39.26 0.83
C ALA A 79 -11.77 40.30 1.81
N ASP A 80 -11.23 39.87 2.96
CA ASP A 80 -10.57 40.77 3.91
C ASP A 80 -9.42 41.56 3.24
N ARG A 81 -8.57 40.90 2.45
CA ARG A 81 -7.45 41.57 1.77
C ARG A 81 -7.91 42.58 0.71
N LEU A 82 -9.05 42.32 0.07
CA LEU A 82 -9.64 43.21 -0.93
C LEU A 82 -10.38 44.39 -0.29
N LEU A 83 -11.23 44.11 0.71
CA LEU A 83 -12.04 45.11 1.42
C LEU A 83 -11.20 46.10 2.23
N LEU A 84 -10.09 45.63 2.82
CA LEU A 84 -9.13 46.50 3.50
C LEU A 84 -8.18 47.22 2.53
N GLY A 85 -8.37 47.09 1.22
CA GLY A 85 -7.55 47.74 0.20
C GLY A 85 -6.07 47.33 0.23
N ARG A 86 -5.74 46.14 0.75
CA ARG A 86 -4.33 45.72 0.93
C ARG A 86 -3.69 45.17 -0.34
N HIS A 87 -4.51 44.69 -1.28
CA HIS A 87 -4.06 44.04 -2.50
C HIS A 87 -5.04 44.34 -3.64
N TYR A 88 -4.53 44.39 -4.87
CA TYR A 88 -5.38 44.40 -6.06
C TYR A 88 -6.01 43.01 -6.26
N PRO A 89 -7.18 42.91 -6.91
CA PRO A 89 -7.79 41.62 -7.25
C PRO A 89 -6.83 40.66 -7.97
N SER A 90 -5.97 41.19 -8.84
CA SER A 90 -4.95 40.42 -9.56
C SER A 90 -3.86 39.85 -8.64
N ASP A 91 -3.52 40.52 -7.54
CA ASP A 91 -2.53 40.02 -6.57
C ASP A 91 -3.06 38.84 -5.77
N ILE A 92 -4.37 38.86 -5.48
CA ILE A 92 -5.08 37.76 -4.82
C ILE A 92 -5.17 36.57 -5.77
N ALA A 93 -5.59 36.79 -7.02
CA ALA A 93 -5.64 35.74 -8.04
C ALA A 93 -4.27 35.09 -8.26
N GLY A 94 -3.20 35.90 -8.39
CA GLY A 94 -1.83 35.39 -8.52
C GLY A 94 -1.37 34.60 -7.29
N GLY A 95 -1.75 35.03 -6.08
CA GLY A 95 -1.47 34.29 -4.85
C GLY A 95 -2.19 32.93 -4.81
N LEU A 96 -3.48 32.89 -5.14
CA LEU A 96 -4.26 31.65 -5.19
C LEU A 96 -3.67 30.65 -6.20
N LEU A 97 -3.39 31.11 -7.42
CA LEU A 97 -2.80 30.29 -8.48
C LEU A 97 -1.42 29.74 -8.08
N LEU A 98 -0.58 30.57 -7.46
CA LEU A 98 0.72 30.12 -6.94
C LEU A 98 0.56 29.03 -5.87
N GLY A 99 -0.35 29.24 -4.91
CA GLY A 99 -0.60 28.29 -3.83
C GLY A 99 -1.11 26.95 -4.35
N VAL A 100 -2.10 26.96 -5.24
CA VAL A 100 -2.64 25.75 -5.88
C VAL A 100 -1.59 25.07 -6.76
N GLY A 101 -0.87 25.84 -7.59
CA GLY A 101 0.16 25.31 -8.49
C GLY A 101 1.29 24.59 -7.75
N LEU A 102 1.72 25.12 -6.60
CA LEU A 102 2.71 24.46 -5.75
C LEU A 102 2.18 23.17 -5.11
N VAL A 103 0.89 23.09 -4.79
CA VAL A 103 0.27 21.85 -4.29
C VAL A 103 0.22 20.80 -5.40
N LEU A 104 -0.20 21.18 -6.61
CA LEU A 104 -0.24 20.28 -7.77
C LEU A 104 1.16 19.79 -8.17
N LEU A 105 2.15 20.68 -8.20
CA LEU A 105 3.54 20.32 -8.44
C LEU A 105 4.06 19.36 -7.36
N GLY A 106 3.73 19.63 -6.09
CA GLY A 106 4.02 18.74 -4.97
C GLY A 106 3.41 17.36 -5.18
N MET A 107 2.17 17.27 -5.66
CA MET A 107 1.52 15.99 -5.98
C MET A 107 2.18 15.25 -7.14
N VAL A 108 2.74 15.95 -8.14
CA VAL A 108 3.47 15.32 -9.26
C VAL A 108 4.86 14.85 -8.83
N VAL A 109 5.58 15.62 -8.02
CA VAL A 109 6.92 15.26 -7.54
C VAL A 109 6.85 14.17 -6.46
N LEU A 110 5.83 14.23 -5.61
CA LEU A 110 5.58 13.26 -4.54
C LEU A 110 4.58 12.19 -4.97
N SER A 111 4.22 12.12 -6.27
CA SER A 111 3.23 11.19 -6.77
C SER A 111 3.59 9.77 -6.31
N PRO A 112 2.73 9.11 -5.53
CA PRO A 112 3.04 7.81 -4.93
C PRO A 112 2.88 6.65 -5.91
N LEU A 113 2.55 6.91 -7.18
CA LEU A 113 2.51 5.88 -8.21
C LEU A 113 3.95 5.46 -8.52
N PRO A 114 4.30 4.18 -8.31
CA PRO A 114 5.62 3.67 -8.63
C PRO A 114 5.94 3.95 -10.10
N ARG A 115 7.04 4.64 -10.37
CA ARG A 115 7.73 4.50 -11.66
C ARG A 115 8.59 3.26 -11.54
N GLY A 116 7.95 2.10 -11.69
CA GLY A 116 8.69 0.85 -11.86
C GLY A 116 9.45 0.95 -13.17
N HIS A 117 10.78 0.90 -13.13
CA HIS A 117 11.55 0.51 -14.30
C HIS A 117 11.38 -1.00 -14.41
N ALA A 118 10.27 -1.44 -15.01
CA ALA A 118 10.14 -2.82 -15.42
C ALA A 118 11.21 -3.05 -16.50
N GLU A 119 12.19 -3.92 -16.23
CA GLU A 119 12.75 -4.65 -17.36
C GLU A 119 11.55 -5.33 -18.03
N THR A 120 11.35 -4.98 -19.30
CA THR A 120 10.25 -5.51 -20.08
C THR A 120 10.52 -7.00 -20.30
N ALA A 121 10.03 -7.84 -19.38
CA ALA A 121 9.93 -9.26 -19.65
C ALA A 121 9.16 -9.41 -20.97
N ALA A 122 9.71 -10.17 -21.90
CA ALA A 122 9.08 -10.40 -23.19
C ALA A 122 7.63 -10.88 -22.95
N PRO A 123 6.63 -10.29 -23.64
CA PRO A 123 5.25 -10.71 -23.46
C PRO A 123 5.16 -12.21 -23.70
N LEU A 124 4.59 -12.93 -22.72
CA LEU A 124 4.22 -14.32 -22.91
C LEU A 124 3.27 -14.38 -24.12
N VAL A 125 3.51 -15.35 -24.98
CA VAL A 125 2.85 -15.55 -26.27
C VAL A 125 1.35 -15.30 -26.16
N GLU A 126 0.82 -14.37 -26.96
CA GLU A 126 -0.62 -14.17 -27.14
C GLU A 126 -1.26 -15.52 -27.49
N SER A 127 -2.13 -16.01 -26.60
CA SER A 127 -2.90 -17.21 -26.87
C SER A 127 -3.85 -16.95 -28.04
N VAL A 128 -3.86 -17.90 -28.97
CA VAL A 128 -4.75 -17.97 -30.14
C VAL A 128 -6.21 -17.75 -29.69
N PRO A 129 -7.09 -17.09 -30.46
CA PRO A 129 -8.47 -16.87 -30.04
C PRO A 129 -9.18 -18.22 -29.91
N VAL A 130 -9.34 -18.71 -28.69
CA VAL A 130 -10.13 -19.90 -28.40
C VAL A 130 -11.60 -19.50 -28.30
N ALA A 131 -12.47 -20.34 -28.82
CA ALA A 131 -13.91 -20.32 -28.56
C ALA A 131 -14.15 -20.25 -27.05
N SER A 132 -15.00 -19.31 -26.60
CA SER A 132 -15.38 -19.02 -25.19
C SER A 132 -14.31 -19.32 -24.13
N ARG A 133 -13.67 -18.28 -23.60
CA ARG A 133 -12.67 -18.43 -22.54
C ARG A 133 -13.30 -18.99 -21.25
N ASP A 134 -12.71 -20.02 -20.66
CA ASP A 134 -13.24 -20.74 -19.51
C ASP A 134 -12.87 -20.09 -18.17
N LEU A 135 -13.90 -19.57 -17.48
CA LEU A 135 -13.78 -18.90 -16.19
C LEU A 135 -14.18 -19.84 -15.05
N HIS A 136 -13.25 -20.06 -14.13
CA HIS A 136 -13.51 -20.76 -12.88
C HIS A 136 -13.48 -19.78 -11.71
N VAL A 137 -14.43 -19.91 -10.77
CA VAL A 137 -14.53 -19.03 -9.60
C VAL A 137 -14.37 -19.85 -8.33
N VAL A 138 -13.30 -19.62 -7.59
CA VAL A 138 -13.09 -20.13 -6.23
C VAL A 138 -13.62 -19.11 -5.23
N LEU A 139 -14.71 -19.44 -4.56
CA LEU A 139 -15.41 -18.53 -3.65
C LEU A 139 -15.36 -19.05 -2.22
N ASN A 140 -14.93 -18.20 -1.31
CA ASN A 140 -15.16 -18.36 0.12
C ASN A 140 -16.55 -17.82 0.49
N PRO A 141 -17.56 -18.69 0.70
CA PRO A 141 -18.96 -18.27 0.81
C PRO A 141 -19.23 -17.41 2.04
N ILE A 142 -18.46 -17.57 3.12
CA ILE A 142 -18.65 -16.79 4.36
C ILE A 142 -18.10 -15.36 4.27
N LYS A 143 -17.40 -15.02 3.19
CA LYS A 143 -16.83 -13.68 2.96
C LYS A 143 -17.72 -12.78 2.11
N VAL A 144 -18.87 -13.29 1.67
CA VAL A 144 -19.84 -12.56 0.84
C VAL A 144 -21.21 -12.59 1.51
N GLU A 145 -21.87 -11.44 1.62
CA GLU A 145 -23.18 -11.32 2.29
C GLU A 145 -24.28 -12.11 1.56
N ASP A 146 -24.28 -12.04 0.22
CA ASP A 146 -25.23 -12.74 -0.65
C ASP A 146 -24.49 -13.40 -1.82
N VAL A 147 -24.33 -14.72 -1.72
CA VAL A 147 -23.69 -15.54 -2.76
C VAL A 147 -24.50 -15.51 -4.07
N GLY A 148 -25.83 -15.51 -4.02
CA GLY A 148 -26.67 -15.50 -5.22
C GLY A 148 -26.54 -14.18 -5.99
N GLN A 149 -26.53 -13.06 -5.27
CA GLN A 149 -26.27 -11.75 -5.86
C GLN A 149 -24.86 -11.68 -6.46
N PHE A 150 -23.85 -12.16 -5.75
CA PHE A 150 -22.48 -12.20 -6.26
C PHE A 150 -22.36 -13.02 -7.54
N ARG A 151 -22.95 -14.22 -7.57
CA ARG A 151 -22.99 -15.06 -8.78
C ARG A 151 -23.65 -14.35 -9.95
N SER A 152 -24.76 -13.67 -9.70
CA SER A 152 -25.47 -12.91 -10.74
C SER A 152 -24.62 -11.78 -11.32
N ILE A 153 -23.87 -11.06 -10.46
CA ILE A 153 -22.97 -9.99 -10.88
C ILE A 153 -21.81 -10.55 -11.72
N VAL A 154 -21.14 -11.60 -11.24
CA VAL A 154 -19.99 -12.20 -11.93
C VAL A 154 -20.43 -12.79 -13.27
N SER A 155 -21.53 -13.52 -13.32
CA SER A 155 -22.01 -14.17 -14.55
C SER A 155 -22.44 -13.14 -15.60
N ALA A 156 -23.11 -12.06 -15.19
CA ALA A 156 -23.46 -10.95 -16.09
C ALA A 156 -22.20 -10.27 -16.65
N MET A 157 -21.22 -9.95 -15.79
CA MET A 157 -19.98 -9.29 -16.23
C MET A 157 -19.09 -10.21 -17.09
N ALA A 158 -19.07 -11.51 -16.79
CA ALA A 158 -18.35 -12.52 -17.56
C ALA A 158 -18.93 -12.62 -18.98
N ALA A 159 -20.26 -12.72 -19.10
CA ALA A 159 -20.95 -12.74 -20.38
C ALA A 159 -20.70 -11.45 -21.20
N GLU A 160 -20.79 -10.28 -20.56
CA GLU A 160 -20.47 -8.98 -21.19
C GLU A 160 -19.02 -8.90 -21.69
N SER A 161 -18.09 -9.58 -21.01
CA SER A 161 -16.65 -9.60 -21.32
C SER A 161 -16.23 -10.78 -22.23
N GLY A 162 -17.20 -11.60 -22.68
CA GLY A 162 -16.98 -12.72 -23.61
C GLY A 162 -16.38 -13.99 -22.98
N TRP A 163 -16.56 -14.18 -21.68
CA TRP A 163 -16.22 -15.42 -20.96
C TRP A 163 -17.41 -16.41 -20.96
N SER A 164 -17.13 -17.70 -20.78
CA SER A 164 -18.16 -18.72 -20.60
C SER A 164 -18.91 -18.54 -19.27
N GLU A 165 -20.01 -19.28 -19.09
CA GLU A 165 -20.73 -19.30 -17.81
C GLU A 165 -19.79 -19.78 -16.70
N PRO A 166 -19.59 -19.02 -15.60
CA PRO A 166 -18.55 -19.35 -14.64
C PRO A 166 -18.79 -20.69 -13.95
N VAL A 167 -17.74 -21.51 -13.84
CA VAL A 167 -17.76 -22.74 -13.04
C VAL A 167 -17.44 -22.40 -11.59
N TRP A 168 -18.36 -22.73 -10.67
CA TRP A 168 -18.28 -22.31 -9.28
C TRP A 168 -17.69 -23.41 -8.38
N HIS A 169 -16.66 -23.05 -7.62
CA HIS A 169 -16.01 -23.88 -6.61
C HIS A 169 -16.11 -23.17 -5.26
N TYR A 170 -16.66 -23.85 -4.24
CA TYR A 170 -16.81 -23.27 -2.91
C TYR A 170 -15.77 -23.86 -1.97
N THR A 171 -15.09 -23.00 -1.21
CA THR A 171 -14.12 -23.43 -0.20
C THR A 171 -14.83 -23.91 1.06
N SER A 172 -14.15 -24.73 1.85
CA SER A 172 -14.55 -25.10 3.22
C SER A 172 -13.49 -24.67 4.24
N VAL A 173 -13.68 -25.04 5.50
CA VAL A 173 -12.67 -24.80 6.55
C VAL A 173 -11.48 -25.75 6.37
N GLU A 174 -11.75 -26.98 5.93
CA GLU A 174 -10.77 -28.04 5.71
C GLU A 174 -10.00 -27.86 4.41
N ASP A 175 -10.62 -27.23 3.40
CA ASP A 175 -10.02 -26.92 2.11
C ASP A 175 -10.31 -25.45 1.74
N PRO A 176 -9.42 -24.52 2.14
CA PRO A 176 -9.65 -23.10 2.00
C PRO A 176 -9.36 -22.56 0.58
N GLY A 177 -9.05 -23.43 -0.40
CA GLY A 177 -8.83 -23.04 -1.79
C GLY A 177 -7.98 -24.00 -2.64
N THR A 178 -7.19 -24.89 -2.01
CA THR A 178 -6.23 -25.76 -2.69
C THR A 178 -6.93 -26.76 -3.61
N GLY A 179 -7.89 -27.52 -3.10
CA GLY A 179 -8.58 -28.54 -3.92
C GLY A 179 -9.42 -27.93 -5.03
N GLN A 180 -10.01 -26.75 -4.80
CA GLN A 180 -10.80 -26.01 -5.79
C GLN A 180 -9.91 -25.49 -6.93
N ALA A 181 -8.74 -24.94 -6.60
CA ALA A 181 -7.76 -24.48 -7.57
C ALA A 181 -7.21 -25.65 -8.40
N ALA A 182 -6.88 -26.77 -7.77
CA ALA A 182 -6.44 -27.98 -8.45
C ALA A 182 -7.51 -28.51 -9.42
N ALA A 183 -8.78 -28.54 -9.00
CA ALA A 183 -9.89 -28.95 -9.84
C ALA A 183 -10.07 -28.02 -11.06
N ALA A 184 -9.90 -26.71 -10.87
CA ALA A 184 -9.93 -25.75 -11.97
C ALA A 184 -8.76 -25.91 -12.95
N ALA A 185 -7.56 -26.19 -12.44
CA ALA A 185 -6.39 -26.45 -13.29
C ALA A 185 -6.55 -27.72 -14.12
N VAL A 186 -7.02 -28.82 -13.50
CA VAL A 186 -7.29 -30.09 -14.20
C VAL A 186 -8.38 -29.94 -15.26
N ALA A 187 -9.38 -29.10 -15.01
CA ALA A 187 -10.43 -28.79 -15.97
C ALA A 187 -9.95 -27.92 -17.15
N GLY A 188 -8.74 -27.36 -17.09
CA GLY A 188 -8.18 -26.53 -18.15
C GLY A 188 -8.71 -25.09 -18.15
N ALA A 189 -8.99 -24.51 -16.98
CA ALA A 189 -9.46 -23.14 -16.87
C ALA A 189 -8.50 -22.13 -17.53
N ASP A 190 -9.05 -21.18 -18.29
CA ASP A 190 -8.28 -20.07 -18.88
C ASP A 190 -8.04 -18.94 -17.87
N LEU A 191 -8.87 -18.86 -16.83
CA LEU A 191 -8.77 -17.89 -15.74
C LEU A 191 -9.42 -18.43 -14.47
N VAL A 192 -8.74 -18.28 -13.34
CA VAL A 192 -9.32 -18.57 -12.02
C VAL A 192 -9.53 -17.27 -11.25
N MET A 193 -10.78 -16.95 -10.96
CA MET A 193 -11.14 -15.86 -10.06
C MET A 193 -11.21 -16.39 -8.61
N VAL A 194 -10.44 -15.83 -7.70
CA VAL A 194 -10.53 -16.12 -6.26
C VAL A 194 -11.23 -14.98 -5.54
N CYS A 195 -12.31 -15.30 -4.81
CA CYS A 195 -13.02 -14.37 -3.93
C CYS A 195 -12.91 -14.84 -2.48
N GLY A 196 -12.07 -14.15 -1.69
CA GLY A 196 -11.78 -14.56 -0.31
C GLY A 196 -10.88 -13.60 0.44
N GLY A 197 -10.42 -14.03 1.62
CA GLY A 197 -9.40 -13.34 2.39
C GLY A 197 -7.98 -13.78 2.01
N ASP A 198 -6.97 -13.23 2.70
CA ASP A 198 -5.55 -13.46 2.39
C ASP A 198 -5.18 -14.96 2.37
N GLY A 199 -5.67 -15.76 3.33
CA GLY A 199 -5.44 -17.21 3.34
C GLY A 199 -6.00 -17.95 2.11
N THR A 200 -7.26 -17.69 1.74
CA THR A 200 -7.86 -18.29 0.52
C THR A 200 -7.11 -17.87 -0.75
N VAL A 201 -6.71 -16.59 -0.84
CA VAL A 201 -5.93 -16.08 -1.97
C VAL A 201 -4.56 -16.77 -2.02
N ARG A 202 -3.88 -16.93 -0.88
CA ARG A 202 -2.59 -17.63 -0.80
C ARG A 202 -2.69 -19.06 -1.31
N GLU A 203 -3.65 -19.85 -0.84
CA GLU A 203 -3.77 -21.25 -1.24
C GLU A 203 -4.08 -21.41 -2.74
N VAL A 204 -5.01 -20.60 -3.28
CA VAL A 204 -5.33 -20.64 -4.71
C VAL A 204 -4.13 -20.22 -5.56
N CYS A 205 -3.44 -19.15 -5.18
CA CYS A 205 -2.25 -18.67 -5.88
C CYS A 205 -1.09 -19.68 -5.80
N ALA A 206 -0.89 -20.34 -4.66
CA ALA A 206 0.15 -21.34 -4.49
C ALA A 206 -0.10 -22.57 -5.37
N GLU A 207 -1.35 -23.06 -5.41
CA GLU A 207 -1.72 -24.21 -6.24
C GLU A 207 -1.62 -23.91 -7.74
N LEU A 208 -1.97 -22.70 -8.16
CA LEU A 208 -1.93 -22.30 -9.58
C LEU A 208 -0.55 -21.81 -10.03
N ALA A 209 0.41 -21.67 -9.12
CA ALA A 209 1.76 -21.28 -9.47
C ALA A 209 2.37 -22.28 -10.48
N SER A 210 3.01 -21.77 -11.52
CA SER A 210 3.61 -22.54 -12.63
C SER A 210 2.63 -23.29 -13.54
N THR A 211 1.31 -23.19 -13.34
CA THR A 211 0.32 -23.78 -14.27
C THR A 211 0.15 -22.96 -15.56
N GLY A 212 0.51 -21.67 -15.52
CA GLY A 212 0.24 -20.71 -16.60
C GLY A 212 -1.19 -20.16 -16.59
N ILE A 213 -2.03 -20.58 -15.64
CA ILE A 213 -3.39 -20.07 -15.49
C ILE A 213 -3.34 -18.77 -14.67
N PRO A 214 -3.81 -17.63 -15.21
CA PRO A 214 -3.86 -16.38 -14.46
C PRO A 214 -4.88 -16.43 -13.34
N VAL A 215 -4.56 -15.76 -12.23
CA VAL A 215 -5.43 -15.61 -11.06
C VAL A 215 -5.97 -14.19 -10.97
N GLY A 216 -7.30 -14.04 -10.97
CA GLY A 216 -7.96 -12.78 -10.66
C GLY A 216 -8.41 -12.71 -9.21
N ILE A 217 -8.06 -11.63 -8.51
CA ILE A 217 -8.32 -11.51 -7.07
C ILE A 217 -9.51 -10.59 -6.83
N VAL A 218 -10.56 -11.10 -6.20
CA VAL A 218 -11.69 -10.34 -5.67
C VAL A 218 -11.55 -10.27 -4.14
N PRO A 219 -11.00 -9.17 -3.60
CA PRO A 219 -10.68 -9.07 -2.18
C PRO A 219 -11.95 -9.02 -1.32
N ALA A 220 -12.10 -9.99 -0.42
CA ALA A 220 -13.22 -10.10 0.52
C ALA A 220 -12.76 -10.29 1.98
N GLY A 221 -11.45 -10.16 2.26
CA GLY A 221 -10.89 -10.20 3.61
C GLY A 221 -10.71 -8.84 4.25
N THR A 222 -10.21 -8.83 5.49
CA THR A 222 -9.90 -7.59 6.23
C THR A 222 -8.57 -6.97 5.76
N GLY A 223 -7.54 -7.81 5.56
CA GLY A 223 -6.20 -7.40 5.14
C GLY A 223 -6.12 -7.09 3.65
N ASN A 224 -6.37 -8.09 2.80
CA ASN A 224 -6.25 -8.04 1.34
C ASN A 224 -4.86 -7.56 0.91
N LEU A 225 -3.82 -8.08 1.54
CA LEU A 225 -2.43 -7.64 1.44
C LEU A 225 -1.92 -7.70 0.00
N LEU A 226 -2.10 -8.84 -0.66
CA LEU A 226 -1.65 -9.03 -2.05
C LEU A 226 -2.41 -8.10 -3.00
N ALA A 227 -3.74 -8.06 -2.91
CA ALA A 227 -4.57 -7.19 -3.72
C ALA A 227 -4.17 -5.70 -3.60
N ARG A 228 -3.87 -5.23 -2.40
CA ARG A 228 -3.41 -3.85 -2.16
C ARG A 228 -2.06 -3.56 -2.81
N ASN A 229 -1.11 -4.49 -2.70
CA ASN A 229 0.22 -4.33 -3.28
C ASN A 229 0.18 -4.38 -4.83
N LEU A 230 -0.78 -5.10 -5.40
CA LEU A 230 -1.05 -5.17 -6.84
C LEU A 230 -1.91 -4.00 -7.37
N GLY A 231 -2.38 -3.11 -6.49
CA GLY A 231 -3.25 -1.99 -6.88
C GLY A 231 -4.68 -2.42 -7.25
N ILE A 232 -5.09 -3.65 -6.90
CA ILE A 232 -6.43 -4.16 -7.18
C ILE A 232 -7.47 -3.40 -6.33
N PRO A 233 -8.56 -2.90 -6.94
CA PRO A 233 -9.62 -2.22 -6.23
C PRO A 233 -10.23 -3.09 -5.13
N LEU A 234 -10.56 -2.49 -3.97
CA LEU A 234 -11.23 -3.20 -2.87
C LEU A 234 -12.75 -3.29 -3.04
N TYR A 235 -13.29 -2.59 -4.03
CA TYR A 235 -14.71 -2.67 -4.34
C TYR A 235 -14.95 -3.87 -5.25
N LEU A 236 -15.84 -4.77 -4.81
CA LEU A 236 -16.10 -6.06 -5.43
C LEU A 236 -16.28 -5.98 -6.95
N ARG A 237 -17.20 -5.14 -7.44
CA ARG A 237 -17.47 -5.02 -8.88
C ARG A 237 -16.25 -4.54 -9.67
N SER A 238 -15.45 -3.63 -9.10
CA SER A 238 -14.22 -3.15 -9.74
C SER A 238 -13.12 -4.22 -9.75
N ALA A 239 -13.05 -5.07 -8.72
CA ALA A 239 -12.12 -6.20 -8.70
C ALA A 239 -12.52 -7.31 -9.69
N VAL A 240 -13.82 -7.56 -9.84
CA VAL A 240 -14.37 -8.46 -10.88
C VAL A 240 -14.01 -7.93 -12.26
N ASP A 241 -14.17 -6.63 -12.51
CA ASP A 241 -13.76 -6.01 -13.78
C ASP A 241 -12.26 -6.19 -14.06
N VAL A 242 -11.40 -5.91 -13.07
CA VAL A 242 -9.95 -6.16 -13.19
C VAL A 242 -9.64 -7.63 -13.45
N THR A 243 -10.36 -8.56 -12.82
CA THR A 243 -10.18 -10.00 -13.06
C THR A 243 -10.50 -10.37 -14.50
N LEU A 244 -11.61 -9.88 -15.04
CA LEU A 244 -12.09 -10.27 -16.38
C LEU A 244 -11.37 -9.55 -17.51
N ASN A 245 -10.96 -8.29 -17.29
CA ASN A 245 -10.50 -7.36 -18.32
C ASN A 245 -9.07 -6.83 -18.10
N GLY A 246 -8.47 -7.10 -16.94
CA GLY A 246 -7.12 -6.67 -16.59
C GLY A 246 -6.01 -7.34 -17.41
N GLN A 247 -4.79 -6.90 -17.17
CA GLN A 247 -3.60 -7.47 -17.80
C GLN A 247 -2.94 -8.51 -16.89
N ASP A 248 -2.23 -9.46 -17.49
CA ASP A 248 -1.49 -10.47 -16.75
C ASP A 248 -0.14 -9.91 -16.32
N ARG A 249 0.21 -10.11 -15.05
CA ARG A 249 1.54 -9.83 -14.51
C ARG A 249 2.08 -11.10 -13.87
N ALA A 250 3.29 -11.49 -14.27
CA ALA A 250 4.04 -12.52 -13.58
C ALA A 250 4.61 -11.93 -12.28
N ILE A 251 4.32 -12.58 -11.16
CA ILE A 251 4.80 -12.18 -9.85
C ILE A 251 5.52 -13.33 -9.16
N ASP A 252 6.36 -12.94 -8.21
CA ASP A 252 7.15 -13.82 -7.39
C ASP A 252 6.30 -14.44 -6.28
N MET A 253 6.62 -15.69 -5.96
CA MET A 253 6.09 -16.40 -4.81
C MET A 253 7.27 -16.87 -3.97
N VAL A 254 7.11 -16.89 -2.65
CA VAL A 254 8.19 -17.31 -1.76
C VAL A 254 7.85 -18.66 -1.16
N ARG A 255 8.71 -19.66 -1.39
CA ARG A 255 8.63 -20.95 -0.70
C ARG A 255 9.22 -20.83 0.69
N VAL A 256 8.57 -21.44 1.67
CA VAL A 256 8.97 -21.43 3.07
C VAL A 256 9.05 -22.85 3.61
N SER A 257 10.15 -23.12 4.30
CA SER A 257 10.31 -24.29 5.15
C SER A 257 10.93 -23.90 6.49
N GLY A 258 10.79 -24.74 7.50
CA GLY A 258 11.29 -24.44 8.84
C GLY A 258 10.96 -25.51 9.87
N ASP A 259 11.41 -25.30 11.09
CA ASP A 259 11.12 -26.22 12.19
C ASP A 259 9.64 -26.18 12.57
N GLY A 260 9.03 -27.36 12.72
CA GLY A 260 7.61 -27.50 13.08
C GLY A 260 6.64 -26.96 12.02
N LEU A 261 7.10 -26.75 10.79
CA LEU A 261 6.31 -26.17 9.70
C LEU A 261 6.32 -27.14 8.51
N ALA A 262 5.14 -27.40 7.93
CA ALA A 262 5.06 -28.07 6.64
C ALA A 262 5.47 -27.09 5.53
N ASP A 263 6.02 -27.60 4.43
CA ASP A 263 6.37 -26.76 3.28
C ASP A 263 5.17 -25.91 2.85
N THR A 264 5.37 -24.61 2.80
CA THR A 264 4.32 -23.63 2.55
C THR A 264 4.87 -22.44 1.76
N HIS A 265 4.05 -21.42 1.54
CA HIS A 265 4.40 -20.28 0.71
C HIS A 265 3.88 -18.97 1.30
N PHE A 266 4.39 -17.84 0.82
CA PHE A 266 3.79 -16.52 1.01
C PHE A 266 4.00 -15.66 -0.24
N MET A 267 3.21 -14.60 -0.39
CA MET A 267 3.30 -13.68 -1.53
C MET A 267 3.68 -12.26 -1.11
N VAL A 268 3.46 -11.90 0.15
CA VAL A 268 3.66 -10.54 0.65
C VAL A 268 4.87 -10.49 1.57
N MET A 269 4.81 -11.14 2.73
CA MET A 269 5.94 -11.15 3.68
C MET A 269 5.85 -12.23 4.76
N ALA A 270 7.02 -12.57 5.29
CA ALA A 270 7.21 -13.33 6.51
C ALA A 270 7.77 -12.43 7.63
N GLY A 271 7.49 -12.81 8.88
CA GLY A 271 8.00 -12.12 10.05
C GLY A 271 8.44 -13.07 11.15
N LEU A 272 9.49 -12.69 11.87
CA LEU A 272 10.02 -13.37 13.05
C LEU A 272 10.14 -12.36 14.21
N GLY A 273 9.66 -12.73 15.40
CA GLY A 273 9.58 -11.82 16.55
C GLY A 273 8.49 -10.76 16.42
N PHE A 274 7.60 -10.97 15.44
CA PHE A 274 6.43 -10.16 15.13
C PHE A 274 5.20 -11.02 15.41
N ASP A 275 4.41 -10.65 16.43
CA ASP A 275 3.21 -11.40 16.79
C ASP A 275 2.11 -11.13 15.75
N ALA A 276 1.63 -12.19 15.09
CA ALA A 276 0.53 -12.15 14.13
C ALA A 276 -0.75 -11.54 14.74
N ALA A 277 -0.94 -11.64 16.06
CA ALA A 277 -2.04 -10.99 16.77
C ALA A 277 -2.02 -9.46 16.66
N ILE A 278 -0.91 -8.84 16.26
CA ILE A 278 -0.82 -7.40 15.97
C ILE A 278 -1.51 -7.06 14.62
N MET A 279 -1.58 -8.01 13.68
CA MET A 279 -2.28 -7.85 12.38
C MET A 279 -3.77 -8.22 12.46
N GLU A 280 -4.15 -9.22 13.26
CA GLU A 280 -5.56 -9.57 13.49
C GLU A 280 -6.24 -8.71 14.58
N GLY A 281 -5.46 -8.11 15.50
CA GLY A 281 -5.97 -7.46 16.71
C GLY A 281 -6.27 -5.97 16.62
N VAL A 282 -6.24 -5.37 15.42
CA VAL A 282 -6.73 -3.99 15.25
C VAL A 282 -8.24 -4.04 15.06
N ASN A 283 -8.92 -4.31 16.18
CA ASN A 283 -10.36 -4.19 16.30
C ASN A 283 -10.86 -2.93 15.57
N GLU A 284 -11.74 -3.12 14.57
CA GLU A 284 -12.44 -2.03 13.91
C GLU A 284 -13.24 -1.17 14.91
N GLY A 285 -13.55 -1.70 16.10
CA GLY A 285 -14.21 -1.02 17.21
C GLY A 285 -13.34 -0.14 18.13
N ILE A 286 -11.99 -0.16 18.03
CA ILE A 286 -11.12 0.69 18.87
C ILE A 286 -10.92 2.10 18.28
N LYS A 287 -11.33 2.31 17.01
CA LYS A 287 -11.19 3.58 16.28
C LYS A 287 -12.02 4.75 16.82
N GLU A 288 -13.07 4.50 17.59
CA GLU A 288 -14.02 5.57 17.97
C GLU A 288 -13.73 6.22 19.33
N LYS A 289 -12.89 5.63 20.18
CA LYS A 289 -12.65 6.14 21.56
C LYS A 289 -11.19 6.47 21.88
N VAL A 290 -10.23 5.94 21.12
CA VAL A 290 -8.80 6.10 21.41
C VAL A 290 -8.18 6.86 20.25
N GLY A 291 -7.71 8.09 20.49
CA GLY A 291 -7.11 8.93 19.47
C GLY A 291 -5.98 8.22 18.70
N TRP A 292 -5.83 8.51 17.41
CA TRP A 292 -4.88 7.87 16.49
C TRP A 292 -3.45 7.69 17.05
N LEU A 293 -2.97 8.65 17.85
CA LEU A 293 -1.67 8.58 18.52
C LEU A 293 -1.56 7.39 19.51
N ALA A 294 -2.58 7.13 20.31
CA ALA A 294 -2.58 6.02 21.27
C ALA A 294 -2.69 4.65 20.58
N TYR A 295 -3.30 4.61 19.38
CA TYR A 295 -3.26 3.43 18.52
C TYR A 295 -1.85 3.15 17.99
N VAL A 296 -1.16 4.17 17.45
CA VAL A 296 0.24 4.04 16.99
C VAL A 296 1.17 3.66 18.15
N LEU A 297 1.00 4.25 19.33
CA LEU A 297 1.80 3.92 20.51
C LEU A 297 1.57 2.48 20.98
N SER A 298 0.33 1.98 20.92
CA SER A 298 0.00 0.58 21.23
C SER A 298 0.65 -0.38 20.23
N ALA A 299 0.58 -0.07 18.92
CA ALA A 299 1.27 -0.85 17.89
C ALA A 299 2.80 -0.83 18.08
N LEU A 300 3.40 0.31 18.42
CA LEU A 300 4.84 0.36 18.73
C LEU A 300 5.21 -0.41 20.00
N LYS A 301 4.32 -0.44 20.99
CA LYS A 301 4.53 -1.18 22.24
C LYS A 301 4.48 -2.69 22.00
N SER A 302 3.61 -3.16 21.11
CA SER A 302 3.56 -4.58 20.76
C SER A 302 4.80 -5.03 19.98
N LEU A 303 5.53 -4.12 19.34
CA LEU A 303 6.84 -4.40 18.73
C LEU A 303 8.02 -4.46 19.74
N MET A 304 7.76 -4.24 21.04
CA MET A 304 8.79 -4.29 22.08
C MET A 304 9.05 -5.71 22.61
N PHE A 305 9.05 -6.72 21.73
CA PHE A 305 9.48 -8.08 22.08
C PHE A 305 10.96 -8.11 22.49
N PRO A 306 11.36 -9.00 23.42
CA PRO A 306 12.76 -9.14 23.82
C PRO A 306 13.65 -9.33 22.59
N ALA A 307 14.80 -8.65 22.56
CA ALA A 307 15.73 -8.83 21.46
C ALA A 307 16.37 -10.22 21.53
N VAL A 308 16.25 -10.99 20.46
CA VAL A 308 16.74 -12.36 20.32
C VAL A 308 18.04 -12.34 19.49
N GLY A 309 18.94 -13.29 19.74
CA GLY A 309 20.09 -13.51 18.87
C GLY A 309 19.61 -14.15 17.58
N ILE A 310 19.89 -13.53 16.44
CA ILE A 310 19.48 -14.01 15.12
C ILE A 310 20.73 -14.25 14.27
N GLU A 311 20.80 -15.39 13.61
CA GLU A 311 21.75 -15.63 12.53
C GLU A 311 21.01 -15.55 11.19
N VAL A 312 21.57 -14.82 10.23
CA VAL A 312 21.00 -14.66 8.88
C VAL A 312 22.03 -15.08 7.84
N SER A 313 21.62 -15.94 6.92
CA SER A 313 22.35 -16.28 5.70
C SER A 313 21.51 -15.86 4.50
N VAL A 314 22.15 -15.26 3.50
CA VAL A 314 21.54 -14.81 2.25
C VAL A 314 22.31 -15.41 1.09
N ASP A 315 21.62 -16.05 0.16
CA ASP A 315 22.19 -16.69 -1.04
C ASP A 315 23.35 -17.65 -0.71
N ASP A 316 23.17 -18.46 0.35
CA ASP A 316 24.11 -19.46 0.85
C ASP A 316 25.46 -18.89 1.34
N GLU A 317 25.56 -17.56 1.51
CA GLU A 317 26.70 -16.92 2.18
C GLU A 317 26.79 -17.29 3.67
N PRO A 318 27.98 -17.18 4.30
CA PRO A 318 28.16 -17.49 5.72
C PRO A 318 27.19 -16.73 6.62
N PHE A 319 26.68 -17.41 7.65
CA PHE A 319 25.77 -16.82 8.61
C PHE A 319 26.40 -15.60 9.31
N THR A 320 25.69 -14.48 9.25
CA THR A 320 26.01 -13.26 9.98
C THR A 320 25.18 -13.19 11.26
N ARG A 321 25.80 -12.77 12.37
CA ARG A 321 25.17 -12.74 13.70
C ARG A 321 24.65 -11.35 14.03
N HIS A 322 23.39 -11.31 14.43
CA HIS A 322 22.63 -10.10 14.72
C HIS A 322 21.90 -10.21 16.04
N ARG A 323 21.43 -9.07 16.51
CA ARG A 323 20.51 -8.99 17.64
C ARG A 323 19.33 -8.13 17.25
N ALA A 324 18.18 -8.76 17.01
CA ALA A 324 16.98 -8.10 16.53
C ALA A 324 15.78 -8.35 17.44
N ARG A 325 14.85 -7.40 17.47
CA ARG A 325 13.53 -7.60 18.10
C ARG A 325 12.53 -8.14 17.09
N THR A 326 12.66 -7.69 15.85
CA THR A 326 11.79 -8.08 14.74
C THR A 326 12.65 -8.28 13.50
N VAL A 327 12.38 -9.34 12.77
CA VAL A 327 12.89 -9.54 11.41
C VAL A 327 11.69 -9.60 10.48
N VAL A 328 11.75 -8.86 9.38
CA VAL A 328 10.75 -8.93 8.32
C VAL A 328 11.45 -9.30 7.03
N VAL A 329 10.93 -10.29 6.34
CA VAL A 329 11.35 -10.67 4.99
C VAL A 329 10.18 -10.44 4.07
N GLY A 330 10.31 -9.52 3.12
CA GLY A 330 9.22 -9.16 2.22
C GLY A 330 9.56 -9.44 0.77
N ASN A 331 8.53 -9.91 0.06
CA ASN A 331 8.44 -9.94 -1.39
C ASN A 331 7.79 -8.64 -1.93
N VAL A 332 7.11 -7.87 -1.07
CA VAL A 332 6.48 -6.60 -1.42
C VAL A 332 6.84 -5.48 -0.46
N GLY A 333 6.77 -4.25 -0.97
CA GLY A 333 7.22 -3.07 -0.24
C GLY A 333 6.29 -2.50 0.82
N TYR A 334 5.00 -2.83 0.76
CA TYR A 334 3.98 -2.14 1.55
C TYR A 334 3.19 -3.07 2.47
N LEU A 335 3.05 -2.62 3.72
CA LEU A 335 2.16 -3.21 4.72
C LEU A 335 0.71 -2.71 4.54
N GLN A 336 -0.20 -3.26 5.35
CA GLN A 336 -1.56 -2.71 5.51
C GLN A 336 -1.53 -1.20 5.78
N ALA A 337 -2.57 -0.51 5.32
CA ALA A 337 -2.70 0.95 5.36
C ALA A 337 -1.66 1.75 4.53
N GLY A 338 -0.92 1.09 3.63
CA GLY A 338 -0.01 1.75 2.69
C GLY A 338 1.30 2.22 3.32
N MET A 339 1.70 1.60 4.43
CA MET A 339 2.95 1.92 5.12
C MET A 339 4.14 1.26 4.38
N PRO A 340 5.08 2.04 3.81
CA PRO A 340 6.20 1.51 3.04
C PRO A 340 7.29 0.97 3.97
N LEU A 341 7.28 -0.33 4.25
CA LEU A 341 8.30 -0.95 5.11
C LEU A 341 9.59 -1.24 4.34
N LEU A 342 9.43 -1.77 3.12
CA LEU A 342 10.52 -2.15 2.22
C LEU A 342 10.36 -1.34 0.92
N PRO A 343 10.70 -0.04 0.91
CA PRO A 343 10.44 0.85 -0.22
C PRO A 343 11.09 0.41 -1.54
N ASP A 344 12.11 -0.44 -1.47
CA ASP A 344 12.87 -0.94 -2.61
C ASP A 344 12.35 -2.32 -3.09
N ALA A 345 11.50 -3.00 -2.31
CA ALA A 345 10.99 -4.33 -2.65
C ALA A 345 9.98 -4.26 -3.80
N THR A 346 10.23 -5.07 -4.83
CA THR A 346 9.33 -5.24 -5.95
C THR A 346 8.87 -6.69 -6.05
N ILE A 347 7.64 -6.89 -6.52
CA ILE A 347 6.96 -8.19 -6.45
C ILE A 347 7.40 -9.16 -7.57
N ASP A 348 8.31 -8.73 -8.45
CA ASP A 348 8.66 -9.39 -9.70
C ASP A 348 10.13 -9.17 -10.10
N ASP A 349 11.04 -8.93 -9.15
CA ASP A 349 12.50 -8.82 -9.40
C ASP A 349 13.28 -10.10 -9.06
N GLY A 350 12.61 -11.08 -8.46
CA GLY A 350 13.20 -12.34 -8.03
C GLY A 350 14.02 -12.23 -6.75
N LEU A 351 13.85 -11.16 -5.96
CA LEU A 351 14.61 -10.89 -4.74
C LEU A 351 13.68 -10.77 -3.52
N LEU A 352 14.22 -11.13 -2.36
CA LEU A 352 13.61 -10.93 -1.05
C LEU A 352 14.36 -9.82 -0.32
N ASP A 353 13.61 -8.91 0.29
CA ASP A 353 14.19 -7.86 1.14
C ASP A 353 14.03 -8.21 2.62
N VAL A 354 15.16 -8.25 3.31
CA VAL A 354 15.26 -8.54 4.74
C VAL A 354 15.51 -7.25 5.50
N VAL A 355 14.70 -6.97 6.50
CA VAL A 355 14.89 -5.87 7.46
C VAL A 355 14.98 -6.43 8.87
N LEU A 356 16.10 -6.14 9.52
CA LEU A 356 16.35 -6.42 10.92
C LEU A 356 16.09 -5.14 11.74
N ILE A 357 15.16 -5.19 12.68
CA ILE A 357 14.76 -4.05 13.50
C ILE A 357 15.21 -4.27 14.94
N HIS A 358 16.08 -3.40 15.45
CA HIS A 358 16.71 -3.59 16.76
C HIS A 358 16.79 -2.33 17.67
N PRO A 359 15.68 -1.58 17.86
CA PRO A 359 15.69 -0.42 18.75
C PRO A 359 15.97 -0.81 20.21
N LYS A 360 16.95 -0.14 20.83
CA LYS A 360 17.32 -0.39 22.23
C LYS A 360 16.25 0.07 23.22
N ARG A 361 15.50 1.13 22.89
CA ARG A 361 14.49 1.77 23.74
C ARG A 361 13.21 2.06 22.95
N PHE A 362 12.07 2.19 23.65
CA PHE A 362 10.78 2.52 23.02
C PHE A 362 10.83 3.81 22.17
N LEU A 363 11.46 4.87 22.68
CA LEU A 363 11.60 6.14 21.95
C LEU A 363 12.47 6.02 20.69
N SER A 364 13.30 4.98 20.56
CA SER A 364 14.11 4.71 19.36
C SER A 364 13.26 4.21 18.18
N TRP A 365 11.97 3.90 18.39
CA TRP A 365 11.04 3.60 17.30
C TRP A 365 10.60 4.83 16.51
N LEU A 366 10.54 6.02 17.12
CA LEU A 366 10.06 7.23 16.44
C LEU A 366 10.92 7.60 15.21
N PRO A 367 12.26 7.59 15.28
CA PRO A 367 13.10 7.81 14.09
C PRO A 367 12.90 6.73 13.01
N ILE A 368 12.67 5.48 13.40
CA ILE A 368 12.42 4.36 12.48
C ILE A 368 11.09 4.59 11.74
N VAL A 369 10.01 4.88 12.46
CA VAL A 369 8.70 5.20 11.87
C VAL A 369 8.81 6.40 10.94
N TRP A 370 9.48 7.48 11.37
CA TRP A 370 9.69 8.65 10.53
C TRP A 370 10.45 8.30 9.25
N ARG A 371 11.44 7.42 9.33
CA ARG A 371 12.25 6.99 8.19
C ARG A 371 11.47 6.14 7.19
N VAL A 372 10.70 5.18 7.71
CA VAL A 372 9.76 4.35 6.95
C VAL A 372 8.79 5.26 6.21
N LEU A 373 8.13 6.19 6.91
CA LEU A 373 7.21 7.16 6.28
C LEU A 373 7.91 8.09 5.27
N ALA A 374 9.16 8.46 5.53
CA ALA A 374 9.98 9.27 4.62
C ALA A 374 10.62 8.46 3.47
N LYS A 375 10.33 7.14 3.36
CA LYS A 375 10.84 6.23 2.32
C LYS A 375 12.37 6.27 2.14
N ARG A 376 13.13 6.40 3.21
CA ARG A 376 14.60 6.40 3.12
C ARG A 376 15.15 4.98 3.22
N SER A 377 15.94 4.56 2.23
CA SER A 377 16.51 3.20 2.11
C SER A 377 17.83 2.98 2.86
N ARG A 378 18.34 3.98 3.62
CA ARG A 378 19.67 3.90 4.26
C ARG A 378 19.72 3.02 5.51
N THR A 379 20.68 2.09 5.54
CA THR A 379 21.12 1.28 6.68
C THR A 379 21.73 2.15 7.78
N ASP A 380 21.46 1.84 9.06
CA ASP A 380 22.13 2.46 10.21
C ASP A 380 22.11 1.55 11.45
N SER A 381 22.61 2.07 12.58
CA SER A 381 22.70 1.35 13.87
C SER A 381 21.38 0.86 14.49
N THR A 382 20.24 1.05 13.83
CA THR A 382 18.91 0.62 14.30
C THR A 382 18.14 -0.23 13.30
N LEU A 383 18.63 -0.33 12.06
CA LEU A 383 17.99 -1.00 10.95
C LEU A 383 19.04 -1.52 9.96
N ASP A 384 19.17 -2.84 9.89
CA ASP A 384 19.98 -3.52 8.89
C ASP A 384 19.09 -4.02 7.75
N ARG A 385 19.60 -3.89 6.51
CA ARG A 385 18.94 -4.32 5.27
C ARG A 385 19.81 -5.32 4.52
N MET A 386 19.20 -6.38 4.02
CA MET A 386 19.84 -7.37 3.15
C MET A 386 18.86 -7.74 2.04
N THR A 387 19.39 -8.16 0.89
CA THR A 387 18.58 -8.55 -0.26
C THR A 387 19.20 -9.79 -0.90
N GLY A 388 18.38 -10.75 -1.31
CA GLY A 388 18.84 -11.96 -2.00
C GLY A 388 17.68 -12.88 -2.40
N ARG A 389 17.99 -13.95 -3.13
CA ARG A 389 16.98 -14.91 -3.63
C ARG A 389 16.57 -15.92 -2.57
N LYS A 390 17.51 -16.32 -1.71
CA LYS A 390 17.33 -17.30 -0.64
C LYS A 390 17.77 -16.70 0.69
N VAL A 391 16.92 -16.77 1.70
CA VAL A 391 17.16 -16.22 3.03
C VAL A 391 16.90 -17.30 4.07
N VAL A 392 17.90 -17.59 4.91
CA VAL A 392 17.77 -18.50 6.04
C VAL A 392 17.98 -17.72 7.33
N ILE A 393 16.99 -17.78 8.23
CA ILE A 393 17.00 -17.13 9.53
C ILE A 393 16.99 -18.19 10.63
N ARG A 394 17.91 -18.05 11.60
CA ARG A 394 17.97 -18.87 12.80
C ARG A 394 17.90 -18.02 14.06
N ALA A 395 16.93 -18.29 14.93
CA ALA A 395 16.77 -17.65 16.22
C ALA A 395 17.41 -18.48 17.34
N SER A 396 18.03 -17.81 18.30
CA SER A 396 18.61 -18.46 19.49
C SER A 396 17.57 -19.11 20.41
N THR A 397 16.32 -18.67 20.33
CA THR A 397 15.20 -19.15 21.14
C THR A 397 13.96 -19.33 20.27
N ASP A 398 13.01 -20.11 20.78
CA ASP A 398 11.71 -20.27 20.15
C ASP A 398 11.01 -18.90 20.05
N THR A 399 10.67 -18.48 18.83
CA THR A 399 10.27 -17.10 18.51
C THR A 399 9.01 -17.12 17.66
N PRO A 400 8.02 -16.25 17.92
CA PRO A 400 6.81 -16.16 17.09
C PRO A 400 7.14 -15.89 15.61
N ARG A 401 6.39 -16.56 14.72
CA ARG A 401 6.53 -16.47 13.26
C ARG A 401 5.18 -16.23 12.59
N GLN A 402 5.19 -15.52 11.47
CA GLN A 402 3.99 -15.24 10.68
C GLN A 402 4.29 -15.23 9.18
N LEU A 403 3.29 -15.59 8.36
CA LEU A 403 3.30 -15.53 6.89
C LEU A 403 2.05 -14.79 6.42
N ASP A 404 2.21 -13.72 5.65
CA ASP A 404 1.11 -12.88 5.13
C ASP A 404 0.08 -12.46 6.19
N GLY A 405 0.52 -12.27 7.44
CA GLY A 405 -0.32 -11.92 8.58
C GLY A 405 -0.86 -13.11 9.39
N ASP A 406 -0.77 -14.34 8.87
CA ASP A 406 -1.21 -15.54 9.57
C ASP A 406 -0.11 -16.11 10.46
N SER A 407 -0.46 -16.50 11.69
CA SER A 407 0.48 -17.11 12.64
C SER A 407 0.80 -18.55 12.23
N ILE A 408 2.08 -18.91 12.19
CA ILE A 408 2.55 -20.28 11.88
C ILE A 408 3.19 -20.98 13.09
N GLY A 409 2.86 -20.50 14.29
CA GLY A 409 3.43 -21.01 15.54
C GLY A 409 4.89 -20.58 15.77
N PRO A 410 5.38 -20.67 17.01
CA PRO A 410 6.76 -20.31 17.30
C PRO A 410 7.72 -21.35 16.70
N GLY A 411 8.91 -20.88 16.33
CA GLY A 411 10.01 -21.75 15.92
C GLY A 411 11.33 -21.01 15.95
N ARG A 412 12.38 -21.69 15.52
CA ARG A 412 13.75 -21.17 15.50
C ARG A 412 14.29 -20.99 14.10
N GLU A 413 13.77 -21.69 13.10
CA GLU A 413 14.32 -21.65 11.75
C GLU A 413 13.23 -21.30 10.72
N LEU A 414 13.58 -20.41 9.80
CA LEU A 414 12.82 -20.14 8.58
C LEU A 414 13.80 -20.06 7.41
N SER A 415 13.60 -20.92 6.42
CA SER A 415 14.24 -20.86 5.11
C SER A 415 13.20 -20.37 4.11
N MET A 416 13.54 -19.31 3.38
CA MET A 416 12.67 -18.65 2.41
C MET A 416 13.39 -18.56 1.08
N GLU A 417 12.75 -18.99 0.00
CA GLU A 417 13.32 -18.98 -1.34
C GLU A 417 12.35 -18.35 -2.33
N CYS A 418 12.81 -17.34 -3.05
CA CYS A 418 12.04 -16.67 -4.08
C CYS A 418 11.91 -17.55 -5.33
N ILE A 419 10.68 -17.88 -5.68
CA ILE A 419 10.28 -18.59 -6.88
C ILE A 419 9.81 -17.55 -7.91
N HIS A 420 10.77 -17.07 -8.70
CA HIS A 420 10.59 -15.90 -9.55
C HIS A 420 9.59 -16.10 -10.71
N GLY A 421 8.65 -15.16 -10.86
CA GLY A 421 7.76 -15.03 -12.02
C GLY A 421 6.86 -16.23 -12.30
N ARG A 422 6.55 -17.05 -11.28
CA ARG A 422 5.78 -18.29 -11.45
C ARG A 422 4.28 -18.15 -11.30
N LEU A 423 3.80 -17.05 -10.72
CA LEU A 423 2.38 -16.82 -10.51
C LEU A 423 1.89 -15.72 -11.45
N LEU A 424 0.93 -16.04 -12.31
CA LEU A 424 0.26 -15.04 -13.15
C LEU A 424 -0.94 -14.47 -12.41
N VAL A 425 -1.01 -13.15 -12.27
CA VAL A 425 -2.13 -12.44 -11.65
C VAL A 425 -2.72 -11.39 -12.57
N ARG A 426 -4.05 -11.22 -12.52
CA ARG A 426 -4.75 -10.11 -13.20
C ARG A 426 -4.61 -8.83 -12.39
N VAL A 427 -4.05 -7.80 -13.03
CA VAL A 427 -3.85 -6.47 -12.44
C VAL A 427 -4.53 -5.39 -13.29
N PRO A 428 -4.81 -4.20 -12.72
CA PRO A 428 -5.32 -3.07 -13.50
C PRO A 428 -4.38 -2.70 -14.66
N ARG A 429 -4.96 -2.18 -15.76
CA ARG A 429 -4.21 -1.68 -16.92
C ARG A 429 -3.54 -0.33 -16.66
#